data_AF-A0A087TEN1-F1
#
_entry.id   AF-A0A087TEN1-F1
#
_cell.length_a   1.000
_cell.length_b   1.000
_cell.length_c   1.000
_cell.angle_alpha   90.00
_cell.angle_beta   90.00
_cell.angle_gamma   90.00
#
_symmetry.space_group_name_H-M   'P 1'
#
loop_
_entity.id
_entity.type
_entity.pdbx_description
1 polymer ?
#
loop_
_entity_poly.entity_id
_entity_poly.type
_entity_poly.pdbx_seq_one_letter_code
_entity_poly.pdbx_strand_id
1 'polypeptide(L)'
;MARRLEKWSHIEVRAVIRFLWAKNVAASEIHRQIVEVYGDKAMSRQQVAKWSRSYQAGREDVENRNMEASGRPSSSRTDIDTARVEEIIEGDRRVTVREIASELDLSYGNVQRIVTDKLRYSKVRARWVPRVLSAEHKATRMMCSLTFLQRYHSDGQHFIDRIVTGDETWLHHFTPISKRATMEWKHAGSQMRKKFKVSPSAGKVMATVFWDTTGVILIENLLPAGKTCSPQGMHAPFTLLKINLIGGHTTLMY
;
A
#
# COMPACT_ATOMS: atom_id res chain seq x y z
N MET A 1 -36.04 41.52 -23.70
CA MET A 1 -35.28 41.12 -22.50
C MET A 1 -34.69 39.74 -22.77
N ALA A 2 -33.36 39.59 -22.80
CA ALA A 2 -32.75 38.27 -22.94
C ALA A 2 -33.01 37.40 -21.70
N ARG A 3 -33.15 36.09 -21.88
CA ARG A 3 -33.29 35.14 -20.76
C ARG A 3 -31.92 34.91 -20.13
N ARG A 4 -31.83 35.04 -18.80
CA ARG A 4 -30.61 34.74 -18.04
C ARG A 4 -30.45 33.23 -17.88
N LEU A 5 -29.24 32.72 -18.15
CA LEU A 5 -28.87 31.32 -17.97
C LEU A 5 -28.29 31.10 -16.56
N GLU A 6 -28.85 30.15 -15.81
CA GLU A 6 -28.41 29.83 -14.44
C GLU A 6 -27.20 28.89 -14.39
N LYS A 7 -26.98 28.11 -15.45
CA LYS A 7 -25.84 27.21 -15.60
C LYS A 7 -25.13 27.51 -16.91
N TRP A 8 -23.81 27.65 -16.85
CA TRP A 8 -22.94 27.87 -18.00
C TRP A 8 -21.53 27.37 -17.69
N SER A 9 -20.77 27.08 -18.74
CA SER A 9 -19.37 26.69 -18.68
C SER A 9 -18.46 27.77 -19.27
N HIS A 10 -17.21 27.83 -18.82
CA HIS A 10 -16.23 28.76 -19.38
C HIS A 10 -15.94 28.50 -20.87
N ILE A 11 -16.14 27.28 -21.37
CA ILE A 11 -15.96 26.92 -22.77
C ILE A 11 -17.07 27.56 -23.61
N GLU A 12 -18.32 27.46 -23.17
CA GLU A 12 -19.48 28.06 -23.86
C GLU A 12 -19.33 29.59 -23.95
N VAL A 13 -18.99 30.26 -22.85
CA VAL A 13 -18.82 31.72 -22.85
C VAL A 13 -17.70 32.15 -23.81
N ARG A 14 -16.60 31.40 -23.88
CA ARG A 14 -15.50 31.68 -24.84
C ARG A 14 -15.88 31.41 -26.29
N ALA A 15 -16.68 30.38 -26.55
CA ALA A 15 -17.21 30.12 -27.88
C ALA A 15 -18.11 31.27 -28.36
N VAL A 16 -18.93 31.84 -27.47
CA VAL A 16 -19.73 33.05 -27.78
C VAL A 16 -18.84 34.26 -28.02
N ILE A 17 -17.77 34.45 -27.24
CA ILE A 17 -16.79 35.53 -27.49
C ILE A 17 -16.14 35.37 -28.87
N ARG A 18 -15.74 34.15 -29.25
CA ARG A 18 -15.18 33.84 -30.58
C ARG A 18 -16.17 34.18 -31.69
N PHE A 19 -17.43 33.79 -31.53
CA PHE A 19 -18.50 34.07 -32.49
C PHE A 19 -18.76 35.58 -32.65
N LEU A 20 -18.91 36.31 -31.54
CA LEU A 20 -19.18 37.75 -31.58
C LEU A 20 -17.96 38.55 -32.07
N TRP A 21 -16.75 38.12 -31.75
CA TRP A 21 -15.52 38.67 -32.31
C TRP A 21 -15.48 38.51 -33.83
N ALA A 22 -15.81 37.32 -34.36
CA ALA A 22 -15.85 37.07 -35.81
C ALA A 22 -16.90 37.93 -36.53
N LYS A 23 -17.94 38.40 -35.82
CA LYS A 23 -18.91 39.39 -36.29
C LYS A 23 -18.43 40.85 -36.18
N ASN A 24 -17.16 41.08 -35.85
CA ASN A 24 -16.57 42.40 -35.62
C ASN A 24 -17.25 43.22 -34.51
N VAL A 25 -17.81 42.55 -33.50
CA VAL A 25 -18.39 43.24 -32.33
C VAL A 25 -17.27 43.71 -31.40
N ALA A 26 -17.34 44.96 -30.94
CA ALA A 26 -16.35 45.52 -30.01
C ALA A 26 -16.34 44.77 -28.67
N ALA A 27 -15.17 44.57 -28.06
CA ALA A 27 -15.02 43.79 -26.83
C ALA A 27 -15.84 44.31 -25.63
N SER A 28 -16.13 45.61 -25.58
CA SER A 28 -17.04 46.21 -24.58
C SER A 28 -18.48 45.76 -24.77
N GLU A 29 -18.93 45.66 -26.02
CA GLU A 29 -20.27 45.21 -26.38
C GLU A 29 -20.41 43.70 -26.22
N ILE A 30 -19.37 42.93 -26.53
CA ILE A 30 -19.30 41.50 -26.20
C ILE A 30 -19.49 41.29 -24.68
N HIS A 31 -18.76 42.04 -23.85
CA HIS A 31 -18.91 41.94 -22.39
C HIS A 31 -20.33 42.27 -21.93
N ARG A 32 -20.97 43.29 -22.52
CA ARG A 32 -22.37 43.64 -22.20
C ARG A 32 -23.32 42.49 -22.50
N GLN A 33 -23.21 41.86 -23.68
CA GLN A 33 -24.05 40.71 -24.07
C GLN A 33 -23.78 39.46 -23.21
N ILE A 34 -22.52 39.23 -22.84
CA ILE A 34 -22.18 38.12 -21.93
C ILE A 34 -22.81 38.34 -20.55
N VAL A 35 -22.73 39.55 -19.99
CA VAL A 35 -23.34 39.85 -18.68
C VAL A 35 -24.87 39.77 -18.73
N GLU A 36 -25.49 40.19 -19.83
CA GLU A 36 -26.95 40.11 -20.03
C GLU A 36 -27.46 38.66 -20.00
N VAL A 37 -26.74 37.72 -20.62
CA VAL A 37 -27.18 36.32 -20.76
C VAL A 37 -26.63 35.42 -19.64
N TYR A 38 -25.35 35.54 -19.29
CA TYR A 38 -24.65 34.63 -18.35
C TYR A 38 -24.44 35.23 -16.95
N GLY A 39 -24.68 36.53 -16.79
CA GLY A 39 -24.52 37.24 -15.52
C GLY A 39 -23.15 37.87 -15.31
N ASP A 40 -23.08 38.72 -14.29
CA ASP A 40 -21.92 39.49 -13.83
C ASP A 40 -20.70 38.62 -13.45
N LYS A 41 -20.94 37.38 -13.00
CA LYS A 41 -19.91 36.43 -12.59
C LYS A 41 -19.31 35.62 -13.75
N ALA A 42 -19.80 35.77 -14.98
CA ALA A 42 -19.41 34.93 -16.10
C ALA A 42 -17.97 35.15 -16.57
N MET A 43 -17.62 36.40 -16.88
CA MET A 43 -16.28 36.77 -17.32
C MET A 43 -16.08 38.27 -17.19
N SER A 44 -14.92 38.69 -16.68
CA SER A 44 -14.62 40.12 -16.53
C SER A 44 -14.33 40.79 -17.88
N ARG A 45 -14.55 42.10 -17.96
CA ARG A 45 -14.22 42.91 -19.14
C ARG A 45 -12.78 42.72 -19.63
N GLN A 46 -11.83 42.58 -18.70
CA GLN A 46 -10.42 42.34 -19.03
C GLN A 46 -10.20 40.96 -19.68
N GLN A 47 -10.89 39.93 -19.18
CA GLN A 47 -10.83 38.58 -19.76
C GLN A 47 -11.45 38.54 -21.16
N VAL A 48 -12.60 39.18 -21.38
CA VAL A 48 -13.24 39.29 -22.72
C VAL A 48 -12.31 40.00 -23.71
N ALA A 49 -11.69 41.11 -23.30
CA ALA A 49 -10.75 41.85 -24.13
C ALA A 49 -9.46 41.04 -24.41
N LYS A 50 -9.00 40.22 -23.46
CA LYS A 50 -7.85 39.32 -23.65
C LYS A 50 -8.17 38.25 -24.70
N TRP A 51 -9.32 37.58 -24.59
CA TRP A 51 -9.76 36.58 -25.56
C TRP A 51 -9.94 37.16 -26.96
N SER A 52 -10.58 38.33 -27.06
CA SER A 52 -10.76 39.02 -28.36
C SER A 52 -9.41 39.34 -29.03
N ARG A 53 -8.42 39.84 -28.26
CA ARG A 53 -7.06 40.07 -28.77
C ARG A 53 -6.36 38.77 -29.18
N SER A 54 -6.53 37.69 -28.42
CA SER A 54 -5.97 36.39 -28.79
C SER A 54 -6.56 35.85 -30.10
N TYR A 55 -7.84 36.08 -30.37
CA TYR A 55 -8.46 35.72 -31.65
C TYR A 55 -7.96 36.60 -32.80
N GLN A 56 -7.79 37.90 -32.58
CA GLN A 56 -7.11 38.78 -33.56
C GLN A 56 -5.68 38.32 -33.90
N ALA A 57 -4.98 37.72 -32.93
CA ALA A 57 -3.65 37.16 -33.11
C ALA A 57 -3.63 35.74 -33.74
N GLY A 58 -4.76 35.26 -34.27
CA GLY A 58 -4.84 33.99 -35.01
C GLY A 58 -5.16 32.75 -34.18
N ARG A 59 -5.63 32.89 -32.93
CA ARG A 59 -6.04 31.74 -32.10
C ARG A 59 -7.31 31.05 -32.64
N GLU A 60 -7.30 29.73 -32.73
CA GLU A 60 -8.46 28.95 -33.20
C GLU A 60 -9.23 28.16 -32.12
N ASP A 61 -8.66 27.98 -30.93
CA ASP A 61 -9.25 27.20 -29.85
C ASP A 61 -10.06 28.06 -28.86
N VAL A 62 -11.09 27.46 -28.25
CA VAL A 62 -11.88 28.04 -27.15
C VAL A 62 -11.41 27.54 -25.78
N GLU A 63 -10.51 26.56 -25.77
CA GLU A 63 -9.93 25.98 -24.56
C GLU A 63 -8.76 26.81 -24.05
N ASN A 64 -8.61 26.88 -22.72
CA ASN A 64 -7.47 27.57 -22.11
C ASN A 64 -6.28 26.60 -22.02
N ARG A 65 -5.75 26.16 -23.17
CA ARG A 65 -4.53 25.32 -23.22
C ARG A 65 -3.31 26.01 -22.60
N ASN A 66 -3.35 27.34 -22.46
CA ASN A 66 -2.32 28.10 -21.77
C ASN A 66 -2.26 27.83 -20.25
N MET A 67 -3.28 27.22 -19.64
CA MET A 67 -3.19 26.72 -18.26
C MET A 67 -2.59 25.31 -18.19
N GLU A 68 -2.78 24.47 -19.20
CA GLU A 68 -2.11 23.17 -19.30
C GLU A 68 -0.61 23.35 -19.59
N ALA A 69 -0.25 24.37 -20.38
CA ALA A 69 1.14 24.70 -20.71
C ALA A 69 1.83 25.63 -19.70
N SER A 70 1.18 26.07 -18.61
CA SER A 70 1.86 26.86 -17.56
C SER A 70 2.62 25.99 -16.55
N GLY A 71 2.67 24.67 -16.76
CA GLY A 71 3.71 23.84 -16.17
C GLY A 71 5.04 24.22 -16.79
N ARG A 72 5.93 24.84 -15.99
CA ARG A 72 7.34 25.13 -16.29
C ARG A 72 7.97 24.15 -17.31
N PRO A 73 8.78 24.61 -18.27
CA PRO A 73 9.43 23.70 -19.24
C PRO A 73 10.15 22.56 -18.52
N SER A 74 9.65 21.35 -18.72
CA SER A 74 10.27 20.09 -18.30
C SER A 74 11.07 19.59 -19.50
N SER A 75 12.30 20.04 -19.64
CA SER A 75 13.14 19.58 -20.74
C SER A 75 14.61 19.62 -20.31
N SER A 76 15.29 18.49 -20.53
CA SER A 76 16.68 18.12 -20.20
C SER A 76 17.01 17.86 -18.74
N ARG A 77 16.88 18.84 -17.83
CA ARG A 77 17.35 18.67 -16.44
C ARG A 77 16.59 17.57 -15.69
N THR A 78 15.28 17.45 -15.90
CA THR A 78 14.47 16.45 -15.20
C THR A 78 14.77 15.02 -15.63
N ASP A 79 15.23 14.79 -16.86
CA ASP A 79 15.57 13.44 -17.34
C ASP A 79 16.94 13.01 -16.82
N ILE A 80 17.90 13.94 -16.81
CA ILE A 80 19.21 13.74 -16.16
C ILE A 80 19.03 13.47 -14.66
N ASP A 81 18.22 14.27 -13.97
CA ASP A 81 17.93 14.07 -12.55
C ASP A 81 17.20 12.73 -12.31
N THR A 82 16.35 12.29 -13.24
CA THR A 82 15.65 10.99 -13.13
C THR A 82 16.65 9.83 -13.21
N ALA A 83 17.56 9.87 -14.18
CA ALA A 83 18.61 8.84 -14.34
C ALA A 83 19.54 8.80 -13.12
N ARG A 84 19.96 9.96 -12.59
CA ARG A 84 20.82 10.04 -11.39
C ARG A 84 20.11 9.50 -10.14
N VAL A 85 18.82 9.79 -9.97
CA VAL A 85 18.03 9.23 -8.86
C VAL A 85 17.92 7.72 -9.00
N GLU A 86 17.71 7.21 -10.20
CA GLU A 86 17.64 5.77 -10.46
C GLU A 86 18.96 5.08 -10.12
N GLU A 87 20.09 5.60 -10.61
CA GLU A 87 21.44 5.08 -10.34
C GLU A 87 21.73 4.93 -8.83
N ILE A 88 21.40 5.96 -8.02
CA ILE A 88 21.58 5.90 -6.56
C ILE A 88 20.72 4.79 -5.93
N ILE A 89 19.47 4.64 -6.38
CA ILE A 89 18.56 3.60 -5.87
C ILE A 89 19.03 2.20 -6.28
N GLU A 90 19.57 2.04 -7.48
CA GLU A 90 20.12 0.77 -7.93
C GLU A 90 21.37 0.36 -7.14
N GLY A 91 22.22 1.33 -6.79
CA GLY A 91 23.38 1.14 -5.92
C GLY A 91 23.01 0.76 -4.48
N ASP A 92 22.04 1.46 -3.87
CA ASP A 92 21.49 1.09 -2.56
C ASP A 92 19.97 1.18 -2.51
N ARG A 93 19.32 0.00 -2.55
CA ARG A 93 17.86 -0.14 -2.46
C ARG A 93 17.27 0.33 -1.12
N ARG A 94 18.09 0.61 -0.11
CA ARG A 94 17.64 1.09 1.22
C ARG A 94 17.70 2.59 1.40
N VAL A 95 18.33 3.32 0.47
CA VAL A 95 18.48 4.76 0.50
C VAL A 95 17.15 5.49 0.77
N THR A 96 17.21 6.59 1.49
CA THR A 96 16.06 7.44 1.80
C THR A 96 15.94 8.58 0.79
N VAL A 97 14.71 9.05 0.59
CA VAL A 97 14.43 10.23 -0.26
C VAL A 97 15.21 11.46 0.21
N ARG A 98 15.49 11.58 1.52
CA ARG A 98 16.29 12.70 2.07
C ARG A 98 17.76 12.61 1.72
N GLU A 99 18.34 11.41 1.75
CA GLU A 99 19.73 11.18 1.37
C GLU A 99 19.92 11.49 -0.12
N ILE A 100 19.05 10.97 -0.99
CA ILE A 100 19.08 11.27 -2.44
C ILE A 100 18.93 12.78 -2.68
N ALA A 101 17.99 13.43 -1.99
CA ALA A 101 17.77 14.88 -2.10
C ALA A 101 19.02 15.68 -1.72
N SER A 102 19.70 15.29 -0.64
CA SER A 102 20.93 15.93 -0.20
C SER A 102 22.10 15.69 -1.15
N GLU A 103 22.20 14.49 -1.72
CA GLU A 103 23.30 14.12 -2.62
C GLU A 103 23.19 14.79 -3.99
N LEU A 104 21.96 14.93 -4.52
CA LEU A 104 21.71 15.52 -5.83
C LEU A 104 21.41 17.02 -5.78
N ASP A 105 21.43 17.63 -4.60
CA ASP A 105 20.98 19.02 -4.34
C ASP A 105 19.58 19.28 -4.95
N LEU A 106 18.66 18.35 -4.71
CA LEU A 106 17.28 18.40 -5.18
C LEU A 106 16.33 18.58 -3.99
N SER A 107 15.21 19.27 -4.21
CA SER A 107 14.17 19.32 -3.18
C SER A 107 13.59 17.92 -2.90
N TYR A 108 13.27 17.65 -1.63
CA TYR A 108 12.65 16.40 -1.19
C TYR A 108 11.42 16.02 -2.03
N GLY A 109 10.53 16.99 -2.30
CA GLY A 109 9.33 16.77 -3.10
C GLY A 109 9.61 16.39 -4.55
N ASN A 110 10.66 16.96 -5.16
CA ASN A 110 11.05 16.59 -6.52
C ASN A 110 11.56 15.15 -6.58
N VAL A 111 12.43 14.75 -5.63
CA VAL A 111 12.90 13.36 -5.54
C VAL A 111 11.74 12.41 -5.27
N GLN A 112 10.84 12.73 -4.33
CA GLN A 112 9.67 11.89 -4.04
C GLN A 112 8.81 11.64 -5.30
N ARG A 113 8.57 12.68 -6.09
CA ARG A 113 7.84 12.60 -7.37
C ARG A 113 8.59 11.77 -8.39
N ILE A 114 9.91 11.94 -8.53
CA ILE A 114 10.74 11.12 -9.44
C ILE A 114 10.64 9.64 -9.05
N VAL A 115 10.88 9.33 -7.77
CA VAL A 115 10.86 7.94 -7.27
C VAL A 115 9.48 7.29 -7.45
N THR A 116 8.41 7.98 -7.10
CA THR A 116 7.07 7.39 -7.05
C THR A 116 6.35 7.45 -8.40
N ASP A 117 6.38 8.60 -9.08
CA ASP A 117 5.54 8.85 -10.26
C ASP A 117 6.26 8.51 -11.55
N LYS A 118 7.56 8.83 -11.65
CA LYS A 118 8.35 8.56 -12.86
C LYS A 118 8.91 7.14 -12.86
N LEU A 119 9.68 6.79 -11.82
CA LEU A 119 10.38 5.50 -11.72
C LEU A 119 9.51 4.37 -11.15
N ARG A 120 8.34 4.70 -10.59
CA ARG A 120 7.37 3.73 -10.05
C ARG A 120 7.92 2.84 -8.93
N TYR A 121 8.94 3.30 -8.20
CA TYR A 121 9.42 2.61 -7.01
C TYR A 121 8.43 2.75 -5.85
N SER A 122 8.31 1.68 -5.06
CA SER A 122 7.59 1.69 -3.79
C SER A 122 8.45 1.05 -2.70
N LYS A 123 8.49 1.67 -1.52
CA LYS A 123 9.30 1.18 -0.40
C LYS A 123 8.51 0.15 0.40
N VAL A 124 8.90 -1.11 0.25
CA VAL A 124 8.30 -2.23 0.99
C VAL A 124 9.19 -2.62 2.18
N ARG A 125 8.59 -3.24 3.20
CA ARG A 125 9.34 -3.80 4.32
C ARG A 125 9.80 -5.21 3.98
N ALA A 126 11.02 -5.55 4.36
CA ALA A 126 11.49 -6.92 4.30
C ALA A 126 10.58 -7.82 5.16
N ARG A 127 10.30 -9.02 4.66
CA ARG A 127 9.60 -10.07 5.43
C ARG A 127 10.62 -10.77 6.32
N TRP A 128 10.25 -11.04 7.57
CA TRP A 128 11.02 -11.91 8.43
C TRP A 128 10.93 -13.34 7.88
N VAL A 129 12.08 -13.92 7.54
CA VAL A 129 12.18 -15.31 7.10
C VAL A 129 12.89 -16.09 8.21
N PRO A 130 12.35 -17.21 8.68
CA PRO A 130 12.89 -17.93 9.84
C PRO A 130 14.37 -18.31 9.72
N ARG A 131 14.84 -18.64 8.51
CA ARG A 131 16.23 -19.04 8.26
C ARG A 131 16.61 -18.86 6.80
N VAL A 132 17.88 -18.56 6.54
CA VAL A 132 18.48 -18.68 5.19
C VAL A 132 18.74 -20.16 4.90
N LEU A 133 18.09 -20.70 3.86
CA LEU A 133 18.21 -22.10 3.47
C LEU A 133 19.38 -22.31 2.50
N SER A 134 20.17 -23.36 2.73
CA SER A 134 21.18 -23.85 1.79
C SER A 134 20.51 -24.45 0.54
N ALA A 135 21.28 -24.64 -0.53
CA ALA A 135 20.79 -25.29 -1.74
C ALA A 135 20.26 -26.72 -1.44
N GLU A 136 20.98 -27.46 -0.59
CA GLU A 136 20.56 -28.79 -0.14
C GLU A 136 19.24 -28.77 0.61
N HIS A 137 19.07 -27.88 1.62
CA HIS A 137 17.79 -27.75 2.33
C HIS A 137 16.62 -27.42 1.39
N LYS A 138 16.87 -26.62 0.34
CA LYS A 138 15.85 -26.31 -0.68
C LYS A 138 15.50 -27.55 -1.51
N ALA A 139 16.50 -28.32 -1.93
CA ALA A 139 16.29 -29.56 -2.69
C ALA A 139 15.49 -30.58 -1.87
N THR A 140 15.87 -30.82 -0.61
CA THR A 140 15.13 -31.72 0.30
C THR A 140 13.69 -31.27 0.47
N ARG A 141 13.46 -29.97 0.75
CA ARG A 141 12.09 -29.43 0.90
C ARG A 141 11.27 -29.58 -0.38
N MET A 142 11.87 -29.35 -1.55
CA MET A 142 11.19 -29.53 -2.84
C MET A 142 10.78 -30.99 -3.02
N MET A 143 11.70 -31.93 -2.78
CA MET A 143 11.43 -33.37 -2.89
C MET A 143 10.32 -33.82 -1.94
N CYS A 144 10.37 -33.44 -0.66
CA CYS A 144 9.30 -33.74 0.29
C CYS A 144 7.96 -33.16 -0.16
N SER A 145 7.94 -31.90 -0.62
CA SER A 145 6.72 -31.24 -1.09
C SER A 145 6.13 -31.94 -2.32
N LEU A 146 6.99 -32.38 -3.25
CA LEU A 146 6.57 -33.12 -4.44
C LEU A 146 5.96 -34.48 -4.07
N THR A 147 6.57 -35.20 -3.14
CA THR A 147 6.03 -36.47 -2.63
C THR A 147 4.64 -36.27 -2.02
N PHE A 148 4.45 -35.23 -1.19
CA PHE A 148 3.13 -34.93 -0.62
C PHE A 148 2.11 -34.51 -1.67
N LEU A 149 2.54 -33.72 -2.67
CA LEU A 149 1.67 -33.32 -3.78
C LEU A 149 1.20 -34.52 -4.62
N GLN A 150 2.10 -35.47 -4.91
CA GLN A 150 1.77 -36.69 -5.62
C GLN A 150 0.79 -37.57 -4.83
N ARG A 151 0.99 -37.71 -3.51
CA ARG A 151 0.04 -38.42 -2.63
C ARG A 151 -1.34 -37.76 -2.63
N TYR A 152 -1.38 -36.42 -2.54
CA TYR A 152 -2.64 -35.68 -2.63
C TYR A 152 -3.31 -35.86 -4.00
N HIS A 153 -2.55 -35.95 -5.09
CA HIS A 153 -3.11 -36.20 -6.41
C HIS A 153 -3.78 -37.59 -6.50
N SER A 154 -3.22 -38.62 -5.86
CA SER A 154 -3.78 -39.97 -5.85
C SER A 154 -5.00 -40.10 -4.94
N ASP A 155 -4.90 -39.56 -3.72
CA ASP A 155 -5.84 -39.85 -2.63
C ASP A 155 -6.82 -38.69 -2.37
N GLY A 156 -6.58 -37.53 -2.96
CA GLY A 156 -7.42 -36.33 -2.83
C GLY A 156 -7.54 -35.84 -1.40
N GLN A 157 -8.73 -35.31 -1.07
CA GLN A 157 -9.03 -34.74 0.25
C GLN A 157 -8.87 -35.76 1.39
N HIS A 158 -9.14 -37.02 1.11
CA HIS A 158 -9.04 -38.10 2.09
C HIS A 158 -7.62 -38.32 2.62
N PHE A 159 -6.57 -37.95 1.86
CA PHE A 159 -5.21 -37.90 2.39
C PHE A 159 -5.06 -36.83 3.47
N ILE A 160 -5.61 -35.63 3.25
CA ILE A 160 -5.53 -34.52 4.20
C ILE A 160 -6.33 -34.82 5.46
N ASP A 161 -7.52 -35.42 5.32
CA ASP A 161 -8.39 -35.75 6.45
C ASP A 161 -7.80 -36.78 7.42
N ARG A 162 -6.75 -37.50 7.01
CA ARG A 162 -6.03 -38.49 7.83
C ARG A 162 -4.81 -37.92 8.53
N ILE A 163 -4.45 -36.67 8.27
CA ILE A 163 -3.26 -36.05 8.86
C ILE A 163 -3.63 -35.45 10.21
N VAL A 164 -3.05 -36.04 11.26
CA VAL A 164 -2.92 -35.40 12.56
C VAL A 164 -1.55 -34.74 12.60
N THR A 165 -1.50 -33.46 12.94
CA THR A 165 -0.25 -32.73 13.14
C THR A 165 -0.18 -32.15 14.55
N GLY A 166 1.01 -31.73 14.96
CA GLY A 166 1.19 -31.07 16.22
C GLY A 166 2.48 -30.27 16.26
N ASP A 167 2.52 -29.28 17.13
CA ASP A 167 3.68 -28.42 17.35
C ASP A 167 3.71 -27.91 18.80
N GLU A 168 4.87 -27.42 19.21
CA GLU A 168 5.07 -26.81 20.52
C GLU A 168 5.11 -25.29 20.40
N THR A 169 4.29 -24.60 21.18
CA THR A 169 4.22 -23.14 21.16
C THR A 169 4.32 -22.54 22.55
N TRP A 170 4.92 -21.35 22.64
CA TRP A 170 4.94 -20.59 23.88
C TRP A 170 3.68 -19.74 24.00
N LEU A 171 2.84 -20.06 24.98
CA LEU A 171 1.71 -19.26 25.40
C LEU A 171 2.16 -18.23 26.42
N HIS A 172 2.09 -16.96 26.04
CA HIS A 172 2.42 -15.85 26.93
C HIS A 172 1.17 -15.41 27.69
N HIS A 173 1.27 -15.19 29.01
CA HIS A 173 0.15 -14.65 29.80
C HIS A 173 -0.31 -13.26 29.31
N PHE A 174 0.58 -12.53 28.63
CA PHE A 174 0.29 -11.23 28.07
C PHE A 174 0.93 -11.10 26.69
N THR A 175 0.13 -10.76 25.68
CA THR A 175 0.63 -10.35 24.37
C THR A 175 0.70 -8.81 24.33
N PRO A 176 1.89 -8.19 24.29
CA PRO A 176 1.97 -6.76 24.13
C PRO A 176 1.40 -6.35 22.77
N ILE A 177 0.38 -5.50 22.77
CA ILE A 177 -0.10 -4.80 21.56
C ILE A 177 1.12 -4.18 20.86
N SER A 178 1.23 -4.23 19.54
CA SER A 178 2.39 -3.64 18.85
C SER A 178 2.38 -2.09 18.95
N LYS A 179 3.53 -1.41 18.75
CA LYS A 179 3.55 0.07 18.67
C LYS A 179 2.64 0.62 17.56
N ARG A 180 2.50 -0.13 16.46
CA ARG A 180 1.63 0.26 15.33
C ARG A 180 0.16 0.11 15.69
N ALA A 181 -0.20 -0.96 16.37
CA ALA A 181 -1.58 -1.19 16.82
C ALA A 181 -2.02 -0.21 17.92
N THR A 182 -1.08 0.50 18.57
CA THR A 182 -1.37 1.61 19.47
C THR A 182 -1.37 2.97 18.79
N MET A 183 -1.28 3.05 17.45
CA MET A 183 -1.38 4.33 16.75
C MET A 183 -2.80 4.89 16.90
N GLU A 184 -2.89 6.11 17.38
CA GLU A 184 -4.15 6.83 17.61
C GLU A 184 -4.03 8.23 17.00
N TRP A 185 -5.16 8.76 16.50
CA TRP A 185 -5.24 10.14 16.03
C TRP A 185 -5.29 11.07 17.23
N LYS A 186 -4.53 12.18 17.20
CA LYS A 186 -4.56 13.20 18.26
C LYS A 186 -4.55 14.61 17.67
N HIS A 187 -5.07 15.58 18.42
CA HIS A 187 -4.89 17.00 18.11
C HIS A 187 -3.46 17.46 18.45
N ALA A 188 -3.03 18.57 17.83
CA ALA A 188 -1.66 19.08 17.94
C ALA A 188 -1.23 19.33 19.40
N GLY A 189 -2.12 19.88 20.23
CA GLY A 189 -1.87 20.16 21.66
C GLY A 189 -2.11 19.00 22.62
N SER A 190 -2.67 17.88 22.18
CA SER A 190 -3.00 16.76 23.07
C SER A 190 -1.75 16.00 23.51
N GLN A 191 -1.73 15.57 24.78
CA GLN A 191 -0.65 14.72 25.30
C GLN A 191 -0.64 13.36 24.59
N MET A 192 0.56 12.82 24.36
CA MET A 192 0.72 11.49 23.79
C MET A 192 0.49 10.44 24.86
N ARG A 193 -0.35 9.43 24.57
CA ARG A 193 -0.50 8.29 25.46
C ARG A 193 0.84 7.59 25.65
N LYS A 194 1.30 7.53 26.90
CA LYS A 194 2.53 6.84 27.25
C LYS A 194 2.26 5.34 27.28
N LYS A 195 3.02 4.61 26.48
CA LYS A 195 3.07 3.16 26.54
C LYS A 195 4.29 2.74 27.32
N PHE A 196 4.08 2.15 28.49
CA PHE A 196 5.16 1.60 29.30
C PHE A 196 5.67 0.31 28.66
N LYS A 197 7.00 0.12 28.70
CA LYS A 197 7.64 -1.11 28.23
C LYS A 197 7.30 -2.21 29.23
N VAL A 198 6.51 -3.19 28.82
CA VAL A 198 6.26 -4.40 29.62
C VAL A 198 7.46 -5.32 29.45
N SER A 199 8.09 -5.71 30.55
CA SER A 199 9.14 -6.73 30.54
C SER A 199 8.50 -8.10 30.25
N PRO A 200 9.09 -8.97 29.40
CA PRO A 200 8.59 -10.32 29.12
C PRO A 200 8.59 -11.28 30.33
N SER A 201 8.78 -10.77 31.54
CA SER A 201 8.77 -11.54 32.80
C SER A 201 7.38 -11.94 33.26
N ALA A 202 6.31 -11.52 32.56
CA ALA A 202 4.98 -12.11 32.75
C ALA A 202 5.02 -13.55 32.21
N GLY A 203 4.75 -14.52 33.09
CA GLY A 203 4.89 -15.95 32.83
C GLY A 203 4.51 -16.41 31.41
N LYS A 204 5.25 -17.41 30.94
CA LYS A 204 4.95 -18.14 29.71
C LYS A 204 4.86 -19.62 30.02
N VAL A 205 3.98 -20.30 29.32
CA VAL A 205 3.77 -21.74 29.42
C VAL A 205 4.06 -22.32 28.03
N MET A 206 4.86 -23.37 27.96
CA MET A 206 4.98 -24.13 26.72
C MET A 206 3.74 -25.01 26.61
N ALA A 207 3.12 -25.09 25.44
CA ALA A 207 2.00 -25.98 25.18
C ALA A 207 2.35 -26.83 23.96
N THR A 208 2.13 -28.14 24.06
CA THR A 208 2.15 -29.05 22.93
C THR A 208 0.71 -29.23 22.46
N VAL A 209 0.43 -28.90 21.20
CA VAL A 209 -0.93 -28.94 20.64
C VAL A 209 -0.94 -29.92 19.49
N PHE A 210 -1.96 -30.78 19.43
CA PHE A 210 -2.25 -31.68 18.31
C PHE A 210 -3.63 -31.38 17.74
N TRP A 211 -3.75 -31.41 16.42
CA TRP A 211 -4.98 -31.10 15.70
C TRP A 211 -5.03 -31.81 14.34
N ASP A 212 -6.24 -31.93 13.80
CA ASP A 212 -6.53 -32.45 12.46
C ASP A 212 -7.41 -31.46 11.66
N THR A 213 -8.07 -31.94 10.60
CA THR A 213 -8.99 -31.12 9.79
C THR A 213 -10.29 -30.76 10.51
N THR A 214 -10.67 -31.47 11.57
CA THR A 214 -11.90 -31.26 12.34
C THR A 214 -11.70 -30.32 13.52
N GLY A 215 -10.50 -30.28 14.10
CA GLY A 215 -10.16 -29.34 15.15
C GLY A 215 -9.01 -29.79 16.05
N VAL A 216 -8.95 -29.18 17.22
CA VAL A 216 -7.94 -29.51 18.25
C VAL A 216 -8.29 -30.83 18.90
N ILE A 217 -7.33 -31.77 18.88
CA ILE A 217 -7.46 -33.09 19.48
C ILE A 217 -6.96 -33.07 20.92
N LEU A 218 -5.79 -32.47 21.15
CA LEU A 218 -5.13 -32.49 22.45
C LEU A 218 -4.29 -31.24 22.66
N ILE A 219 -4.38 -30.67 23.86
CA ILE A 219 -3.46 -29.65 24.37
C ILE A 219 -2.86 -30.20 25.65
N GLU A 220 -1.55 -30.40 25.65
CA GLU A 220 -0.85 -31.02 26.78
C GLU A 220 0.54 -30.38 27.02
N ASN A 221 1.26 -30.85 28.04
CA ASN A 221 2.59 -30.37 28.42
C ASN A 221 2.61 -28.86 28.70
N LEU A 222 1.67 -28.37 29.51
CA LEU A 222 1.65 -27.00 30.04
C LEU A 222 2.81 -26.78 31.03
N LEU A 223 4.03 -26.69 30.50
CA LEU A 223 5.24 -26.56 31.30
C LEU A 223 5.45 -25.10 31.74
N PRO A 224 5.67 -24.84 33.05
CA PRO A 224 5.98 -23.50 33.54
C PRO A 224 7.25 -22.93 32.91
N ALA A 225 7.36 -21.60 32.94
CA ALA A 225 8.51 -20.87 32.41
C ALA A 225 9.84 -21.42 32.95
N GLY A 226 10.77 -21.73 32.03
CA GLY A 226 12.10 -22.25 32.36
C GLY A 226 12.26 -23.77 32.23
N LYS A 227 11.17 -24.51 32.02
CA LYS A 227 11.22 -25.94 31.66
C LYS A 227 11.03 -26.12 30.16
N THR A 228 11.75 -27.06 29.56
CA THR A 228 11.66 -27.43 28.14
C THR A 228 11.21 -28.89 28.03
N CYS A 229 10.48 -29.23 26.96
CA CYS A 229 10.18 -30.62 26.64
C CYS A 229 11.49 -31.39 26.41
N SER A 230 11.79 -32.33 27.31
CA SER A 230 12.84 -33.33 27.08
C SER A 230 12.27 -34.47 26.21
N PRO A 231 13.12 -35.28 25.56
CA PRO A 231 12.66 -36.48 24.84
C PRO A 231 11.78 -37.39 25.70
N GLN A 232 12.06 -37.50 27.01
CA GLN A 232 11.25 -38.25 27.97
C GLN A 232 9.90 -37.57 28.24
N GLY A 233 9.84 -36.24 28.23
CA GLY A 233 8.60 -35.46 28.43
C GLY A 233 7.64 -35.50 27.25
N MET A 234 8.08 -35.90 26.06
CA MET A 234 7.23 -36.07 24.88
C MET A 234 6.46 -37.41 24.87
N HIS A 235 6.94 -38.42 25.59
CA HIS A 235 6.36 -39.76 25.56
C HIS A 235 4.91 -39.79 26.06
N ALA A 236 4.59 -39.04 27.12
CA ALA A 236 3.26 -38.98 27.71
C ALA A 236 2.21 -38.34 26.74
N PRO A 237 2.45 -37.15 26.15
CA PRO A 237 1.55 -36.58 25.16
C PRO A 237 1.29 -37.47 23.95
N PHE A 238 2.32 -38.15 23.41
CA PHE A 238 2.13 -39.07 22.29
C PHE A 238 1.32 -40.32 22.68
N THR A 239 1.48 -40.79 23.91
CA THR A 239 0.69 -41.91 24.45
C THR A 239 -0.77 -41.49 24.61
N LEU A 240 -1.02 -40.29 25.12
CA LEU A 240 -2.37 -39.74 25.29
C LEU A 240 -3.03 -39.37 23.96
N LEU A 241 -2.27 -38.87 22.99
CA LEU A 241 -2.72 -38.69 21.62
C LEU A 241 -3.14 -40.03 21.01
N LYS A 242 -2.32 -41.08 21.16
CA LYS A 242 -2.66 -42.43 20.70
C LYS A 242 -3.94 -42.94 21.36
N ILE A 243 -4.13 -42.75 22.66
CA ILE A 243 -5.36 -43.15 23.36
C ILE A 243 -6.58 -42.39 22.79
N ASN A 244 -6.48 -41.08 22.61
CA ASN A 244 -7.55 -40.26 22.05
C ASN A 244 -7.87 -40.62 20.59
N LEU A 245 -6.87 -41.03 19.80
CA LEU A 245 -7.06 -41.47 18.41
C LEU A 245 -7.53 -42.93 18.28
N ILE A 246 -7.13 -43.83 19.20
CA ILE A 246 -7.55 -45.24 19.18
C ILE A 246 -8.99 -45.40 19.68
N GLY A 247 -9.48 -44.47 20.52
CA GLY A 247 -10.91 -44.32 20.81
C GLY A 247 -11.76 -43.91 19.58
N GLY A 248 -11.12 -43.46 18.49
CA GLY A 248 -11.75 -43.06 17.24
C GLY A 248 -10.88 -43.39 16.02
N HIS A 249 -10.80 -44.67 15.64
CA HIS A 249 -10.25 -45.20 14.37
C HIS A 249 -9.38 -44.26 13.53
N THR A 250 -8.14 -43.92 13.93
CA THR A 250 -7.20 -43.23 13.03
C THR A 250 -5.74 -43.64 13.28
N THR A 251 -5.02 -43.95 12.19
CA THR A 251 -3.60 -44.35 12.16
C THR A 251 -2.69 -43.11 12.15
N LEU A 252 -1.73 -43.03 13.08
CA LEU A 252 -0.65 -42.04 13.06
C LEU A 252 0.45 -42.45 12.06
N MET A 253 0.79 -41.58 11.12
CA MET A 253 1.96 -41.74 10.24
C MET A 253 3.13 -40.90 10.79
N TYR A 254 4.31 -41.52 10.89
CA TYR A 254 5.58 -40.90 11.29
C TYR A 254 6.27 -40.18 10.13
#